data_AF-A0A960A1H1-F1
#
_entry.id   AF-A0A960A1H1-F1
#
_cell.length_a   1.000
_cell.length_b   1.000
_cell.length_c   1.000
_cell.angle_alpha   90.00
_cell.angle_beta   90.00
_cell.angle_gamma   90.00
#
_symmetry.space_group_name_H-M   'P 1'
#
loop_
_entity.id
_entity.type
_entity.pdbx_description
1 polymer ?
#
loop_
_entity_poly.entity_id
_entity_poly.type
_entity_poly.pdbx_seq_one_letter_code
_entity_poly.pdbx_strand_id
1 'polypeptide(L)'
;FAKCVELPHCVGLVTDLNPYLVRRVLTSLRAELKRREHILNSRGKKDLIDFELSGDPECPPSLIIVVDEFAALAGEIPEFVDGMVDIAQRGRSLGLHLILATQRPAGVIKENLRANTNLRIALRMADEQDSTDVLGSPMAASFSSSVPGRGAVKAGPGRIITFQSAYPGARTPASPPTPPIEVTELRFGSGRRWAVPQSAVHNDDIPRDIDRLVATLSRAAEIARVPKPRRPWLSELQSCYNLMRLGQRRDTEIVLGVLDDPERQAQDVEYFRPDDAGNILYVGAGGSGKTTALRSLAIAASITPRSGPVHVYGLDFAGGGLSFLEPLPNVGSIVTGDDRERVERLIRYATAVVEERSVRYSAARASTLTEYRRLAGRPNEPRLLLLMDGFGAFREQYEMAVGGLFTAFTRLLVDGRAVGVHVAMTADRPSGVPTSIAAAFPQRVVLRQSDEEAYSMLAVPKDVLSPLSPPGRAMQVERPQELQLAILGDDVATAEQARMVEEMAKAFEQHHTSRPAPIRSLPAMITAAQLPKAVAGLPV
;
A
#
# COMPACT_ATOMS: atom_id res chain seq x y z
N PHE A 1 23.91 -0.38 6.71
CA PHE A 1 23.32 0.96 6.41
C PHE A 1 22.56 1.62 7.56
N ALA A 2 22.27 0.96 8.69
CA ALA A 2 21.40 1.49 9.75
C ALA A 2 21.67 2.96 10.16
N LYS A 3 22.94 3.33 10.42
CA LYS A 3 23.31 4.71 10.80
C LYS A 3 23.22 5.73 9.67
N CYS A 4 23.35 5.30 8.42
CA CYS A 4 23.25 6.19 7.26
C CYS A 4 21.81 6.68 7.02
N VAL A 5 20.80 5.98 7.54
CA VAL A 5 19.38 6.38 7.41
C VAL A 5 19.09 7.68 8.17
N GLU A 6 19.88 7.97 9.21
CA GLU A 6 19.78 9.18 10.01
C GLU A 6 20.43 10.41 9.33
N LEU A 7 21.16 10.22 8.22
CA LEU A 7 21.77 11.33 7.49
C LEU A 7 20.70 12.16 6.76
N PRO A 8 20.86 13.50 6.69
CA PRO A 8 19.91 14.38 5.99
C PRO A 8 19.83 14.11 4.47
N HIS A 9 20.84 13.45 3.91
CA HIS A 9 20.92 13.04 2.51
C HIS A 9 20.11 11.77 2.20
N CYS A 10 19.80 10.95 3.21
CA CYS A 10 19.16 9.66 2.99
C CYS A 10 17.66 9.87 2.69
N VAL A 11 17.26 9.46 1.49
CA VAL A 11 15.86 9.55 1.04
C VAL A 11 15.06 8.27 1.27
N GLY A 12 15.73 7.15 1.52
CA GLY A 12 15.09 5.90 1.83
C GLY A 12 16.09 4.74 1.99
N LEU A 13 15.64 3.71 2.69
CA LEU A 13 16.28 2.41 2.78
C LEU A 13 15.18 1.37 2.56
N VAL A 14 15.43 0.42 1.66
CA VAL A 14 14.52 -0.70 1.41
C VAL A 14 15.29 -1.97 1.74
N THR A 15 14.75 -2.77 2.65
CA THR A 15 15.31 -4.05 3.12
C THR A 15 14.31 -5.17 2.82
N ASP A 16 14.78 -6.43 2.85
CA ASP A 16 13.93 -7.63 2.67
C ASP A 16 13.05 -7.55 1.40
N LEU A 17 13.70 -7.17 0.30
CA LEU A 17 13.08 -6.94 -1.00
C LEU A 17 12.46 -8.22 -1.54
N ASN A 18 11.14 -8.34 -1.47
CA ASN A 18 10.40 -9.34 -2.23
C ASN A 18 10.25 -8.90 -3.71
N PRO A 19 9.88 -9.81 -4.63
CA PRO A 19 9.72 -9.49 -6.05
C PRO A 19 8.80 -8.30 -6.35
N TYR A 20 7.72 -8.15 -5.58
CA TYR A 20 6.81 -7.03 -5.72
C TYR A 20 7.44 -5.69 -5.33
N LEU A 21 8.10 -5.61 -4.17
CA LEU A 21 8.76 -4.40 -3.68
C LEU A 21 9.85 -3.94 -4.64
N VAL A 22 10.59 -4.89 -5.24
CA VAL A 22 11.59 -4.57 -6.27
C VAL A 22 10.95 -3.93 -7.49
N ARG A 23 9.86 -4.51 -8.02
CA ARG A 23 9.14 -3.90 -9.16
C ARG A 23 8.57 -2.53 -8.80
N ARG A 24 8.01 -2.38 -7.59
CA ARG A 24 7.53 -1.09 -7.06
C ARG A 24 8.63 -0.03 -7.02
N VAL A 25 9.83 -0.39 -6.55
CA VAL A 25 11.00 0.50 -6.52
C VAL A 25 11.42 0.88 -7.94
N LEU A 26 11.52 -0.08 -8.87
CA LEU A 26 11.86 0.21 -10.26
C LEU A 26 10.84 1.15 -10.92
N THR A 27 9.55 0.93 -10.70
CA THR A 27 8.49 1.82 -11.19
C THR A 27 8.65 3.24 -10.64
N SER A 28 8.93 3.36 -9.34
CA SER A 28 9.17 4.65 -8.68
C SER A 28 10.42 5.37 -9.22
N LEU A 29 11.50 4.62 -9.50
CA LEU A 29 12.72 5.16 -10.09
C LEU A 29 12.52 5.63 -11.53
N ARG A 30 11.75 4.88 -12.35
CA ARG A 30 11.36 5.30 -13.69
C ARG A 30 10.50 6.55 -13.67
N ALA A 31 9.60 6.69 -12.69
CA ALA A 31 8.83 7.91 -12.48
C ALA A 31 9.75 9.10 -12.14
N GLU A 32 10.81 8.89 -11.34
CA GLU A 32 11.78 9.94 -11.03
C GLU A 32 12.59 10.36 -12.26
N LEU A 33 12.98 9.42 -13.13
CA LEU A 33 13.62 9.75 -14.41
C LEU A 33 12.73 10.67 -15.25
N LYS A 34 11.46 10.29 -15.47
CA LYS A 34 10.49 11.09 -16.23
C LYS A 34 10.31 12.48 -15.63
N ARG A 35 10.24 12.59 -14.29
CA ARG A 35 10.13 13.87 -13.58
C ARG A 35 11.34 14.75 -13.85
N ARG A 36 12.56 14.22 -13.72
CA ARG A 36 13.80 14.98 -13.97
C ARG A 36 13.91 15.41 -15.42
N GLU A 37 13.61 14.52 -16.38
CA GLU A 37 13.54 14.86 -17.80
C GLU A 37 12.59 16.04 -18.05
N HIS A 38 11.38 16.01 -17.46
CA HIS A 38 10.41 17.09 -17.60
C HIS A 38 10.93 18.43 -17.04
N ILE A 39 11.54 18.43 -15.85
CA ILE A 39 12.06 19.65 -15.23
C ILE A 39 13.21 20.24 -16.05
N LEU A 40 14.18 19.41 -16.46
CA LEU A 40 15.30 19.86 -17.29
C LEU A 40 14.80 20.46 -18.61
N ASN A 41 13.87 19.79 -19.28
CA ASN A 41 13.27 20.27 -20.53
C ASN A 41 12.52 21.59 -20.33
N SER A 42 11.74 21.72 -19.25
CA SER A 42 11.01 22.95 -18.93
C SER A 42 11.93 24.16 -18.66
N ARG A 43 13.19 23.89 -18.29
CA ARG A 43 14.24 24.88 -18.02
C ARG A 43 15.25 25.01 -19.17
N GLY A 44 15.08 24.26 -20.26
CA GLY A 44 15.99 24.26 -21.41
C GLY A 44 17.41 23.77 -21.08
N LYS A 45 17.55 22.88 -20.08
CA LYS A 45 18.83 22.35 -19.61
C LYS A 45 19.16 21.03 -20.27
N LYS A 46 20.42 20.85 -20.68
CA LYS A 46 20.87 19.65 -21.40
C LYS A 46 21.09 18.43 -20.48
N ASP A 47 21.57 18.68 -19.27
CA ASP A 47 21.92 17.69 -18.27
C ASP A 47 21.88 18.32 -16.87
N LEU A 48 22.04 17.50 -15.82
CA LEU A 48 21.98 17.97 -14.44
C LEU A 48 23.13 18.94 -14.13
N ILE A 49 24.32 18.74 -14.69
CA ILE A 49 25.48 19.59 -14.42
C ILE A 49 25.22 21.02 -14.93
N ASP A 50 24.68 21.15 -16.15
CA ASP A 50 24.24 22.43 -16.72
C ASP A 50 23.12 23.09 -15.91
N PHE A 51 22.27 22.28 -15.28
CA PHE A 51 21.22 22.77 -14.41
C PHE A 51 21.78 23.24 -13.06
N GLU A 52 22.68 22.49 -12.43
CA GLU A 52 23.36 22.86 -11.18
C GLU A 52 24.14 24.17 -11.33
N LEU A 53 24.85 24.34 -12.45
CA LEU A 53 25.59 25.57 -12.75
C LEU A 53 24.71 26.82 -12.86
N SER A 54 23.40 26.66 -13.10
CA SER A 54 22.47 27.79 -13.14
C SER A 54 22.09 28.33 -11.77
N GLY A 55 22.33 27.55 -10.70
CA GLY A 55 21.94 27.93 -9.33
C GLY A 55 20.43 27.98 -9.10
N ASP A 56 19.60 27.42 -9.99
CA ASP A 56 18.15 27.33 -9.80
C ASP A 56 17.85 26.45 -8.56
N PRO A 57 17.12 26.96 -7.56
CA PRO A 57 16.77 26.18 -6.37
C PRO A 57 15.88 24.96 -6.66
N GLU A 58 15.21 24.90 -7.81
CA GLU A 58 14.43 23.75 -8.27
C GLU A 58 15.30 22.63 -8.89
N CYS A 59 16.61 22.86 -9.03
CA CYS A 59 17.54 21.84 -9.52
C CYS A 59 17.57 20.64 -8.53
N PRO A 60 17.22 19.42 -8.97
CA PRO A 60 17.22 18.27 -8.09
C PRO A 60 18.65 17.83 -7.75
N PRO A 61 18.93 17.33 -6.53
CA PRO A 61 20.25 16.79 -6.21
C PRO A 61 20.55 15.51 -7.00
N SER A 62 21.84 15.22 -7.17
CA SER A 62 22.30 13.90 -7.61
C SER A 62 21.76 12.79 -6.70
N LEU A 63 21.24 11.72 -7.30
CA LEU A 63 20.66 10.57 -6.59
C LEU A 63 21.61 9.38 -6.70
N ILE A 64 22.16 8.95 -5.55
CA ILE A 64 22.99 7.76 -5.45
C ILE A 64 22.12 6.60 -4.97
N ILE A 65 22.02 5.55 -5.79
CA ILE A 65 21.29 4.33 -5.50
C ILE A 65 22.33 3.25 -5.17
N VAL A 66 22.25 2.66 -3.98
CA VAL A 66 23.14 1.60 -3.54
C VAL A 66 22.33 0.32 -3.42
N VAL A 67 22.73 -0.70 -4.17
CA VAL A 67 22.15 -2.04 -4.09
C VAL A 67 23.20 -2.95 -3.47
N ASP A 68 22.93 -3.40 -2.26
CA ASP A 68 23.75 -4.40 -1.59
C ASP A 68 23.29 -5.80 -2.00
N GLU A 69 24.21 -6.76 -2.03
CA GLU A 69 23.98 -8.14 -2.46
C GLU A 69 23.21 -8.27 -3.80
N PHE A 70 23.64 -7.53 -4.81
CA PHE A 70 23.02 -7.49 -6.15
C PHE A 70 22.87 -8.87 -6.79
N ALA A 71 23.75 -9.82 -6.49
CA ALA A 71 23.67 -11.17 -7.04
C ALA A 71 22.43 -11.94 -6.59
N ALA A 72 22.03 -11.82 -5.32
CA ALA A 72 20.81 -12.43 -4.83
C ALA A 72 19.58 -11.85 -5.56
N LEU A 73 19.49 -10.53 -5.68
CA LEU A 73 18.40 -9.87 -6.38
C LEU A 73 18.34 -10.22 -7.87
N ALA A 74 19.49 -10.30 -8.55
CA ALA A 74 19.57 -10.65 -9.96
C ALA A 74 19.17 -12.11 -10.23
N GLY A 75 19.45 -13.03 -9.29
CA GLY A 75 19.06 -14.42 -9.38
C GLY A 75 17.56 -14.64 -9.15
N GLU A 76 16.98 -13.94 -8.18
CA GLU A 76 15.54 -14.04 -7.87
C GLU A 76 14.67 -13.32 -8.90
N ILE A 77 15.13 -12.18 -9.43
CA ILE A 77 14.33 -11.30 -10.29
C ILE A 77 15.17 -10.85 -11.48
N PRO A 78 15.24 -11.63 -12.57
CA PRO A 78 16.05 -11.28 -13.75
C PRO A 78 15.70 -9.92 -14.37
N GLU A 79 14.40 -9.56 -14.38
CA GLU A 79 13.89 -8.27 -14.87
C GLU A 79 14.48 -7.06 -14.12
N PHE A 80 14.95 -7.27 -12.89
CA PHE A 80 15.57 -6.23 -12.10
C PHE A 80 16.85 -5.71 -12.75
N VAL A 81 17.67 -6.62 -13.29
CA VAL A 81 18.94 -6.28 -13.95
C VAL A 81 18.68 -5.34 -15.14
N ASP A 82 17.71 -5.70 -15.98
CA ASP A 82 17.36 -4.92 -17.16
C ASP A 82 16.81 -3.54 -16.78
N GLY A 83 15.95 -3.48 -15.74
CA GLY A 83 15.45 -2.22 -15.19
C GLY A 83 16.56 -1.31 -14.66
N MET A 84 17.55 -1.86 -13.95
CA MET A 84 18.67 -1.08 -13.42
C MET A 84 19.64 -0.60 -14.51
N VAL A 85 19.86 -1.41 -15.55
CA VAL A 85 20.66 -1.00 -16.71
C VAL A 85 19.98 0.16 -17.46
N ASP A 86 18.67 0.10 -17.68
CA ASP A 86 17.89 1.20 -18.27
C ASP A 86 18.02 2.50 -17.44
N ILE A 87 17.88 2.38 -16.11
CA ILE A 87 18.06 3.51 -15.19
C ILE A 87 19.48 4.06 -15.26
N ALA A 88 20.51 3.22 -15.34
CA ALA A 88 21.90 3.67 -15.43
C ALA A 88 22.19 4.38 -16.76
N GLN A 89 21.66 3.86 -17.88
CA GLN A 89 21.85 4.42 -19.22
C GLN A 89 21.20 5.80 -19.35
N ARG A 90 19.92 5.91 -18.98
CA ARG A 90 19.15 7.15 -19.10
C ARG A 90 19.44 8.14 -17.98
N GLY A 91 19.74 7.62 -16.79
CA GLY A 91 19.90 8.40 -15.57
C GLY A 91 21.18 9.20 -15.49
N ARG A 92 22.22 8.88 -16.29
CA ARG A 92 23.53 9.55 -16.22
C ARG A 92 23.44 11.07 -16.43
N SER A 93 22.72 11.52 -17.46
CA SER A 93 22.54 12.96 -17.72
C SER A 93 21.58 13.63 -16.73
N LEU A 94 20.78 12.84 -16.02
CA LEU A 94 19.79 13.28 -15.02
C LEU A 94 20.33 13.23 -13.59
N GLY A 95 21.61 12.86 -13.42
CA GLY A 95 22.31 12.75 -12.15
C GLY A 95 21.85 11.58 -11.27
N LEU A 96 21.44 10.47 -11.87
CA LEU A 96 21.29 9.21 -11.15
C LEU A 96 22.58 8.39 -11.28
N HIS A 97 23.06 7.90 -10.14
CA HIS A 97 24.28 7.11 -10.05
C HIS A 97 23.99 5.80 -9.32
N LEU A 98 24.47 4.70 -9.88
CA LEU A 98 24.23 3.37 -9.37
C LEU A 98 25.51 2.76 -8.79
N ILE A 99 25.42 2.26 -7.57
CA ILE A 99 26.45 1.45 -6.91
C ILE A 99 25.88 0.07 -6.68
N LEU A 100 26.45 -0.94 -7.35
CA LEU A 100 26.08 -2.34 -7.20
C LEU A 100 27.18 -3.04 -6.41
N ALA A 101 26.83 -3.58 -5.25
CA ALA A 101 27.70 -4.40 -4.42
C ALA A 101 27.21 -5.84 -4.43
N THR A 102 28.15 -6.80 -4.43
CA THR A 102 27.84 -8.23 -4.34
C THR A 102 29.03 -8.95 -3.72
N GLN A 103 28.76 -10.03 -2.98
CA GLN A 103 29.79 -10.94 -2.50
C GLN A 103 30.19 -11.97 -3.56
N ARG A 104 29.30 -12.26 -4.53
CA ARG A 104 29.49 -13.28 -5.58
C ARG A 104 29.22 -12.65 -6.95
N PRO A 105 30.24 -12.13 -7.66
CA PRO A 105 30.04 -11.46 -8.94
C PRO A 105 29.78 -12.43 -10.12
N ALA A 106 30.17 -13.70 -9.98
CA ALA A 106 30.01 -14.72 -11.02
C ALA A 106 28.57 -14.82 -11.56
N GLY A 107 28.42 -14.81 -12.89
CA GLY A 107 27.14 -14.99 -13.59
C GLY A 107 26.19 -13.78 -13.58
N VAL A 108 26.46 -12.77 -12.76
CA VAL A 108 25.58 -11.61 -12.57
C VAL A 108 26.03 -10.40 -13.40
N ILE A 109 27.34 -10.28 -13.65
CA ILE A 109 27.93 -9.19 -14.43
C ILE A 109 27.90 -9.51 -15.93
N LYS A 110 26.73 -9.29 -16.55
CA LYS A 110 26.52 -9.40 -18.01
C LYS A 110 27.23 -8.28 -18.77
N GLU A 111 27.46 -8.47 -20.07
CA GLU A 111 28.13 -7.49 -20.95
C GLU A 111 27.47 -6.10 -20.92
N ASN A 112 26.13 -6.06 -20.90
CA ASN A 112 25.37 -4.82 -20.80
C ASN A 112 25.66 -4.04 -19.51
N LEU A 113 25.85 -4.75 -18.39
CA LEU A 113 26.22 -4.13 -17.12
C LEU A 113 27.66 -3.63 -17.17
N ARG A 114 28.58 -4.39 -17.78
CA ARG A 114 30.00 -4.02 -17.97
C ARG A 114 30.13 -2.73 -18.77
N ALA A 115 29.36 -2.59 -19.84
CA ALA A 115 29.34 -1.40 -20.69
C ALA A 115 28.86 -0.13 -19.95
N ASN A 116 28.06 -0.30 -18.89
CA ASN A 116 27.46 0.80 -18.13
C ASN A 116 28.11 1.02 -16.74
N THR A 117 29.12 0.23 -16.38
CA THR A 117 29.85 0.32 -15.11
C THR A 117 31.31 0.73 -15.34
N ASN A 118 31.53 2.05 -15.40
CA ASN A 118 32.84 2.64 -15.67
C ASN A 118 33.82 2.53 -14.48
N LEU A 119 33.29 2.51 -13.25
CA LEU A 119 34.07 2.37 -12.03
C LEU A 119 33.85 0.98 -11.46
N ARG A 120 34.92 0.21 -11.31
CA ARG A 120 34.88 -1.14 -10.74
C ARG A 120 35.84 -1.22 -9.57
N ILE A 121 35.32 -1.65 -8.44
CA ILE A 121 36.05 -1.76 -7.19
C ILE A 121 35.97 -3.22 -6.74
N ALA A 122 37.13 -3.82 -6.47
CA ALA A 122 37.21 -5.13 -5.87
C ALA A 122 37.96 -5.03 -4.54
N LEU A 123 37.30 -5.46 -3.47
CA LEU A 123 37.99 -5.81 -2.22
C LEU A 123 38.56 -7.23 -2.36
N ARG A 124 39.02 -7.83 -1.26
CA ARG A 124 39.44 -9.24 -1.25
C ARG A 124 38.33 -10.13 -1.84
N MET A 125 38.70 -10.94 -2.82
CA MET A 125 37.83 -11.93 -3.46
C MET A 125 38.25 -13.35 -3.09
N ALA A 126 37.33 -14.31 -3.22
CA ALA A 126 37.57 -15.70 -2.86
C ALA A 126 38.42 -16.42 -3.91
N ASP A 127 38.19 -16.13 -5.19
CA ASP A 127 38.88 -16.77 -6.32
C ASP A 127 39.36 -15.77 -7.38
N GLU A 128 40.28 -16.23 -8.22
CA GLU A 128 40.90 -15.45 -9.30
C GLU A 128 39.92 -15.12 -10.44
N GLN A 129 38.89 -15.95 -10.62
CA GLN A 129 37.91 -15.78 -11.68
C GLN A 129 36.99 -14.59 -11.38
N ASP A 130 36.46 -14.48 -10.16
CA ASP A 130 35.67 -13.35 -9.68
C ASP A 130 36.46 -12.03 -9.79
N SER A 131 37.75 -12.06 -9.45
CA SER A 131 38.66 -10.92 -9.60
C SER A 131 38.83 -10.52 -11.06
N THR A 132 39.02 -11.50 -11.93
CA THR A 132 39.13 -11.28 -13.37
C THR A 132 37.82 -10.76 -13.95
N ASP A 133 36.68 -11.25 -13.48
CA ASP A 133 35.37 -10.81 -13.92
C ASP A 133 35.13 -9.34 -13.57
N VAL A 134 35.54 -8.88 -12.38
CA VAL A 134 35.34 -7.47 -11.97
C VAL A 134 36.43 -6.54 -12.53
N LEU A 135 37.71 -6.88 -12.36
CA LEU A 135 38.83 -5.99 -12.70
C LEU A 135 39.49 -6.30 -14.06
N GLY A 136 39.33 -7.50 -14.59
CA GLY A 136 40.15 -8.02 -15.68
C GLY A 136 41.56 -8.43 -15.23
N SER A 137 41.74 -8.72 -13.94
CA SER A 137 43.01 -9.17 -13.34
C SER A 137 42.72 -10.05 -12.12
N PRO A 138 43.52 -11.09 -11.83
CA PRO A 138 43.34 -11.94 -10.64
C PRO A 138 43.81 -11.29 -9.32
N MET A 139 44.30 -10.05 -9.36
CA MET A 139 44.97 -9.39 -8.22
C MET A 139 44.14 -9.38 -6.92
N ALA A 140 42.82 -9.21 -6.98
CA ALA A 140 42.00 -9.08 -5.78
C ALA A 140 41.87 -10.38 -4.97
N ALA A 141 42.10 -11.53 -5.60
CA ALA A 141 42.16 -12.83 -4.92
C ALA A 141 43.43 -12.98 -4.06
N SER A 142 44.49 -12.25 -4.40
CA SER A 142 45.77 -12.29 -3.65
C SER A 142 45.76 -11.44 -2.37
N PHE A 143 44.71 -10.64 -2.14
CA PHE A 143 44.66 -9.77 -0.96
C PHE A 143 44.51 -10.57 0.33
N SER A 144 45.37 -10.28 1.30
CA SER A 144 45.36 -10.95 2.60
C SER A 144 44.06 -10.66 3.38
N SER A 145 43.52 -11.68 4.04
CA SER A 145 42.42 -11.54 4.99
C SER A 145 42.80 -10.74 6.25
N SER A 146 44.09 -10.61 6.54
CA SER A 146 44.58 -9.87 7.71
C SER A 146 44.48 -8.34 7.55
N VAL A 147 44.16 -7.84 6.36
CA VAL A 147 44.03 -6.40 6.08
C VAL A 147 42.66 -6.09 5.46
N PRO A 148 41.58 -6.09 6.25
CA PRO A 148 40.25 -5.67 5.77
C PRO A 148 40.30 -4.26 5.17
N GLY A 149 39.56 -4.05 4.09
CA GLY A 149 39.54 -2.77 3.38
C GLY A 149 40.65 -2.58 2.33
N ARG A 150 41.60 -3.52 2.21
CA ARG A 150 42.50 -3.57 1.05
C ARG A 150 41.67 -3.85 -0.20
N GLY A 151 41.88 -3.04 -1.23
CA GLY A 151 41.16 -3.19 -2.50
C GLY A 151 41.94 -2.67 -3.70
N ALA A 152 41.35 -2.89 -4.87
CA ALA A 152 41.80 -2.34 -6.15
C ALA A 152 40.63 -1.69 -6.88
N VAL A 153 40.93 -0.59 -7.58
CA VAL A 153 39.96 0.16 -8.38
C VAL A 153 40.42 0.26 -9.82
N LYS A 154 39.48 0.08 -10.74
CA LYS A 154 39.65 0.30 -12.17
C LYS A 154 38.64 1.35 -12.63
N ALA A 155 39.16 2.50 -13.05
CA ALA A 155 38.37 3.57 -13.66
C ALA A 155 38.56 3.53 -15.18
N GLY A 156 37.58 2.98 -15.90
CA GLY A 156 37.62 2.83 -17.36
C GLY A 156 38.67 1.82 -17.87
N PRO A 157 39.13 1.94 -19.14
CA PRO A 157 40.13 1.04 -19.73
C PRO A 157 41.56 1.25 -19.19
N GLY A 158 41.74 2.08 -18.16
CA GLY A 158 43.05 2.47 -17.62
C GLY A 158 43.64 1.52 -16.58
N ARG A 159 44.66 2.03 -15.88
CA ARG A 159 45.46 1.31 -14.87
C ARG A 159 44.62 0.97 -13.63
N ILE A 160 44.84 -0.24 -13.10
CA ILE A 160 44.30 -0.68 -11.81
C ILE A 160 45.15 -0.06 -10.68
N ILE A 161 44.50 0.56 -9.70
CA ILE A 161 45.16 1.22 -8.56
C ILE A 161 44.74 0.49 -7.28
N THR A 162 45.71 0.13 -6.44
CA THR A 162 45.44 -0.44 -5.13
C THR A 162 45.20 0.66 -4.09
N PHE A 163 44.27 0.41 -3.16
CA PHE A 163 43.94 1.34 -2.09
C PHE A 163 43.68 0.61 -0.78
N GLN A 164 43.54 1.40 0.29
CA GLN A 164 43.10 0.94 1.60
C GLN A 164 41.89 1.78 2.00
N SER A 165 40.74 1.17 2.28
CA SER A 165 39.53 1.91 2.64
C SER A 165 39.63 2.50 4.04
N ALA A 166 39.10 3.72 4.21
CA ALA A 166 38.84 4.28 5.53
C ALA A 166 37.71 3.49 6.23
N TYR A 167 37.75 3.43 7.57
CA TYR A 167 36.76 2.74 8.38
C TYR A 167 36.09 3.69 9.37
N PRO A 168 34.82 4.08 9.14
CA PRO A 168 34.12 5.05 10.00
C PRO A 168 33.60 4.44 11.30
N GLY A 169 33.75 3.12 11.51
CA GLY A 169 33.37 2.45 12.76
C GLY A 169 34.42 2.57 13.87
N ALA A 170 35.57 3.20 13.59
CA ALA A 170 36.60 3.48 14.59
C ALA A 170 36.12 4.49 15.63
N ARG A 171 36.81 4.54 16.77
CA ARG A 171 36.62 5.54 17.83
C ARG A 171 37.87 6.40 17.87
N THR A 172 37.81 7.58 17.26
CA THR A 172 38.96 8.48 17.20
C THR A 172 38.90 9.51 18.33
N PRO A 173 39.83 9.48 19.31
CA PRO A 173 39.88 10.46 20.38
C PRO A 173 40.15 11.87 19.84
N ALA A 174 39.69 12.89 20.57
CA ALA A 174 39.89 14.30 20.18
C ALA A 174 41.37 14.69 20.16
N SER A 175 42.17 14.11 21.05
CA SER A 175 43.62 14.22 21.05
C SER A 175 44.23 12.93 20.52
N PRO A 176 45.17 12.98 19.55
CA PRO A 176 45.83 11.78 19.07
C PRO A 176 46.57 11.11 20.24
N PRO A 177 46.51 9.77 20.36
CA PRO A 177 47.30 9.07 21.36
C PRO A 177 48.79 9.34 21.12
N THR A 178 49.57 9.40 22.19
CA THR A 178 51.02 9.52 22.10
C THR A 178 51.56 8.39 21.21
N PRO A 179 52.41 8.68 20.21
CA PRO A 179 52.94 7.64 19.33
C PRO A 179 53.63 6.55 20.17
N PRO A 180 53.37 5.27 19.88
CA PRO A 180 53.98 4.18 20.64
C PRO A 180 55.49 4.24 20.44
N ILE A 181 56.23 4.44 21.52
CA ILE A 181 57.69 4.38 21.50
C ILE A 181 58.07 2.91 21.67
N GLU A 182 58.59 2.29 20.62
CA GLU A 182 59.21 0.97 20.72
C GLU A 182 60.69 1.12 21.05
N VAL A 183 61.11 0.56 22.18
CA VAL A 183 62.53 0.50 22.57
C VAL A 183 63.02 -0.93 22.36
N THR A 184 64.06 -1.08 21.56
CA THR A 184 64.71 -2.36 21.30
C THR A 184 66.21 -2.22 21.53
N GLU A 185 66.84 -3.21 22.17
CA GLU A 185 68.29 -3.24 22.35
C GLU A 185 69.01 -3.26 20.99
N LEU A 186 69.98 -2.34 20.81
CA LEU A 186 70.83 -2.31 19.62
C LEU A 186 71.93 -3.38 19.73
N ARG A 187 71.74 -4.52 19.07
CA ARG A 187 72.70 -5.63 19.02
C ARG A 187 72.71 -6.31 17.66
N PHE A 188 73.80 -7.01 17.32
CA PHE A 188 73.82 -7.89 16.15
C PHE A 188 72.88 -9.08 16.38
N GLY A 189 71.78 -9.16 15.62
CA GLY A 189 70.72 -10.17 15.77
C GLY A 189 69.37 -9.56 16.20
N SER A 190 68.40 -10.38 16.62
CA SER A 190 67.12 -9.88 17.13
C SER A 190 67.29 -9.29 18.53
N GLY A 191 67.17 -7.97 18.65
CA GLY A 191 67.17 -7.22 19.92
C GLY A 191 66.06 -7.67 20.88
N ARG A 192 66.30 -7.58 22.20
CA ARG A 192 65.21 -7.78 23.17
C ARG A 192 64.31 -6.54 23.13
N ARG A 193 63.03 -6.73 22.81
CA ARG A 193 62.03 -5.67 22.86
C ARG A 193 61.71 -5.32 24.32
N TRP A 194 61.77 -4.05 24.66
CA TRP A 194 61.44 -3.59 26.01
C TRP A 194 59.92 -3.44 26.14
N ALA A 195 59.37 -3.98 27.23
CA ALA A 195 57.94 -3.88 27.51
C ALA A 195 57.65 -2.50 28.11
N VAL A 196 57.30 -1.55 27.26
CA VAL A 196 56.84 -0.23 27.70
C VAL A 196 55.44 -0.38 28.31
N PRO A 197 55.17 0.13 29.53
CA PRO A 197 53.83 0.09 30.10
C PRO A 197 52.86 0.84 29.19
N GLN A 198 51.94 0.12 28.55
CA GLN A 198 50.85 0.73 27.80
C GLN A 198 49.80 1.19 28.82
N SER A 199 49.53 2.49 28.89
CA SER A 199 48.32 2.95 29.57
C SER A 199 47.13 2.42 28.79
N ALA A 200 46.30 1.60 29.43
CA ALA A 200 45.04 1.14 28.86
C ALA A 200 44.11 2.36 28.74
N VAL A 201 44.12 3.03 27.60
CA VAL A 201 43.13 4.05 27.31
C VAL A 201 41.82 3.31 27.02
N HIS A 202 40.91 3.30 27.99
CA HIS A 202 39.55 2.82 27.78
C HIS A 202 38.81 3.82 26.89
N ASN A 203 38.85 3.57 25.58
CA ASN A 203 38.16 4.37 24.55
C ASN A 203 36.67 4.01 24.41
N ASP A 204 36.11 3.16 25.26
CA ASP A 204 34.73 2.69 25.14
C ASP A 204 33.70 3.81 25.31
N ASP A 205 34.04 4.85 26.08
CA ASP A 205 33.22 6.05 26.28
C ASP A 205 33.21 7.00 25.06
N ILE A 206 34.11 6.83 24.08
CA ILE A 206 34.22 7.71 22.91
C ILE A 206 33.27 7.22 21.81
N PRO A 207 32.24 7.98 21.39
CA PRO A 207 31.36 7.53 20.31
C PRO A 207 32.12 7.18 19.03
N ARG A 208 31.61 6.21 18.26
CA ARG A 208 32.21 5.86 16.96
C ARG A 208 32.16 7.07 16.03
N ASP A 209 33.13 7.16 15.13
CA ASP A 209 33.26 8.30 14.23
C ASP A 209 32.04 8.44 13.31
N ILE A 210 31.42 7.33 12.89
CA ILE A 210 30.15 7.36 12.16
C ILE A 210 29.01 8.03 12.94
N ASP A 211 28.88 7.74 14.24
CA ASP A 211 27.83 8.32 15.08
C ASP A 211 28.05 9.83 15.24
N ARG A 212 29.32 10.25 15.38
CA ARG A 212 29.72 11.67 15.43
C ARG A 212 29.47 12.39 14.12
N LEU A 213 29.81 11.78 12.98
CA LEU A 213 29.60 12.33 11.64
C LEU A 213 28.12 12.54 11.36
N VAL A 214 27.28 11.55 11.66
CA VAL A 214 25.82 11.64 11.50
C VAL A 214 25.28 12.78 12.34
N ALA A 215 25.59 12.82 13.64
CA ALA A 215 25.11 13.88 14.53
C ALA A 215 25.54 15.28 14.07
N THR A 216 26.80 15.42 13.63
CA THR A 216 27.36 16.70 13.17
C THR A 216 26.67 17.16 11.88
N LEU A 217 26.50 16.27 10.90
CA LEU A 217 25.88 16.59 9.61
C LEU A 217 24.39 16.91 9.77
N SER A 218 23.67 16.13 10.58
CA SER A 218 22.26 16.39 10.87
C SER A 218 22.08 17.74 11.57
N ARG A 219 22.93 18.05 12.55
CA ARG A 219 22.89 19.36 13.23
C ARG A 219 23.23 20.52 12.29
N ALA A 220 24.23 20.35 11.43
CA ALA A 220 24.59 21.36 10.44
C ALA A 220 23.43 21.62 9.46
N ALA A 221 22.73 20.57 9.00
CA ALA A 221 21.58 20.68 8.12
C ALA A 221 20.41 21.42 8.78
N GLU A 222 20.15 21.19 10.08
CA GLU A 222 19.15 21.93 10.85
C GLU A 222 19.50 23.42 10.96
N ILE A 223 20.75 23.75 11.32
CA ILE A 223 21.23 25.13 11.46
C ILE A 223 21.14 25.87 10.12
N ALA A 224 21.55 25.20 9.04
CA ALA A 224 21.50 25.73 7.68
C ALA A 224 20.09 25.70 7.07
N ARG A 225 19.10 25.11 7.74
CA ARG A 225 17.71 24.94 7.26
C ARG A 225 17.65 24.28 5.88
N VAL A 226 18.51 23.28 5.65
CA VAL A 226 18.54 22.55 4.39
C VAL A 226 17.20 21.82 4.22
N PRO A 227 16.47 22.00 3.10
CA PRO A 227 15.21 21.32 2.88
C PRO A 227 15.44 19.81 2.79
N LYS A 228 14.50 19.03 3.35
CA LYS A 228 14.55 17.57 3.22
C LYS A 228 14.48 17.21 1.73
N PRO A 229 15.41 16.39 1.20
CA PRO A 229 15.37 15.99 -0.19
C PRO A 229 14.08 15.22 -0.49
N ARG A 230 13.57 15.39 -1.71
CA ARG A 230 12.41 14.62 -2.20
C ARG A 230 12.74 13.13 -2.13
N ARG A 231 11.77 12.34 -1.66
CA ARG A 231 11.84 10.88 -1.71
C ARG A 231 11.26 10.39 -3.03
N PRO A 232 12.06 9.78 -3.93
CA PRO A 232 11.57 9.30 -5.22
C PRO A 232 10.68 8.05 -5.08
N TRP A 233 10.69 7.39 -3.93
CA TRP A 233 9.75 6.33 -3.58
C TRP A 233 9.15 6.61 -2.19
N LEU A 234 7.88 6.28 -2.01
CA LEU A 234 7.22 6.35 -0.71
C LEU A 234 7.47 5.06 0.08
N SER A 235 7.34 5.14 1.40
CA SER A 235 7.27 3.95 2.26
C SER A 235 6.13 3.04 1.80
N GLU A 236 6.18 1.76 2.15
CA GLU A 236 5.05 0.86 1.94
C GLU A 236 3.80 1.38 2.65
N LEU A 237 2.63 0.98 2.15
CA LEU A 237 1.37 1.30 2.82
C LEU A 237 1.38 0.79 4.26
N GLN A 238 0.90 1.63 5.18
CA GLN A 238 0.75 1.27 6.59
C GLN A 238 -0.17 0.05 6.74
N SER A 239 0.02 -0.75 7.79
CA SER A 239 -0.83 -1.91 8.06
C SER A 239 -2.29 -1.56 8.39
N CYS A 240 -2.53 -0.31 8.81
CA CYS A 240 -3.83 0.19 9.18
C CYS A 240 -3.91 1.70 8.91
N TYR A 241 -5.05 2.15 8.38
CA TYR A 241 -5.38 3.56 8.26
C TYR A 241 -6.69 3.86 8.97
N ASN A 242 -6.68 4.86 9.84
CA ASN A 242 -7.89 5.31 10.52
C ASN A 242 -8.78 6.10 9.57
N LEU A 243 -9.97 5.57 9.31
CA LEU A 243 -10.99 6.14 8.44
C LEU A 243 -11.32 7.59 8.79
N MET A 244 -11.29 7.97 10.08
CA MET A 244 -11.58 9.34 10.53
C MET A 244 -10.52 10.36 10.13
N ARG A 245 -9.29 9.90 9.82
CA ARG A 245 -8.19 10.75 9.33
C ARG A 245 -8.19 10.87 7.81
N LEU A 246 -8.94 10.02 7.11
CA LEU A 246 -9.09 10.07 5.65
C LEU A 246 -10.27 11.00 5.32
N GLY A 247 -10.05 11.97 4.43
CA GLY A 247 -11.03 13.01 4.13
C GLY A 247 -12.31 12.46 3.48
N GLN A 248 -13.31 12.12 4.30
CA GLN A 248 -14.62 11.63 3.88
C GLN A 248 -15.67 12.75 3.98
N ARG A 249 -16.39 13.03 2.90
CA ARG A 249 -17.29 14.22 2.86
C ARG A 249 -18.58 14.05 2.06
N ARG A 250 -18.66 13.11 1.10
CA ARG A 250 -19.78 12.97 0.16
C ARG A 250 -20.20 11.51 0.04
N ASP A 251 -21.46 11.25 -0.25
CA ASP A 251 -22.01 9.92 -0.49
C ASP A 251 -21.72 9.40 -1.91
N THR A 252 -21.32 10.30 -2.81
CA THR A 252 -20.83 9.96 -4.15
C THR A 252 -19.41 9.40 -4.13
N GLU A 253 -18.66 9.61 -3.05
CA GLU A 253 -17.27 9.17 -2.89
C GLU A 253 -17.09 8.64 -1.46
N ILE A 254 -17.28 7.34 -1.28
CA ILE A 254 -17.19 6.68 0.03
C ILE A 254 -15.78 6.13 0.22
N VAL A 255 -15.02 6.65 1.19
CA VAL A 255 -13.63 6.22 1.44
C VAL A 255 -13.54 4.70 1.64
N LEU A 256 -12.61 4.08 0.92
CA LEU A 256 -12.18 2.69 1.08
C LEU A 256 -10.90 2.58 1.90
N GLY A 257 -9.92 3.44 1.62
CA GLY A 257 -8.57 3.27 2.15
C GLY A 257 -7.53 4.14 1.45
N VAL A 258 -6.29 3.65 1.41
CA VAL A 258 -5.17 4.32 0.74
C VAL A 258 -4.57 3.40 -0.31
N LEU A 259 -4.50 3.90 -1.55
CA LEU A 259 -3.97 3.22 -2.72
C LEU A 259 -2.54 3.67 -2.98
N ASP A 260 -1.65 2.73 -3.29
CA ASP A 260 -0.25 3.01 -3.64
C ASP A 260 -0.09 3.11 -5.16
N ASP A 261 0.25 4.31 -5.64
CA ASP A 261 0.57 4.59 -7.04
C ASP A 261 2.07 4.91 -7.19
N PRO A 262 2.93 3.90 -7.39
CA PRO A 262 4.36 4.11 -7.58
C PRO A 262 4.69 4.85 -8.88
N GLU A 263 3.83 4.85 -9.89
CA GLU A 263 4.05 5.59 -11.14
C GLU A 263 3.91 7.10 -10.94
N ARG A 264 2.98 7.51 -10.08
CA ARG A 264 2.81 8.91 -9.65
C ARG A 264 3.64 9.25 -8.42
N GLN A 265 4.32 8.27 -7.82
CA GLN A 265 5.03 8.40 -6.54
C GLN A 265 4.10 8.97 -5.46
N ALA A 266 2.86 8.47 -5.42
CA ALA A 266 1.78 8.99 -4.59
C ALA A 266 1.07 7.86 -3.83
N GLN A 267 0.53 8.21 -2.66
CA GLN A 267 -0.37 7.36 -1.89
C GLN A 267 -1.66 8.13 -1.68
N ASP A 268 -2.66 7.84 -2.49
CA ASP A 268 -3.89 8.60 -2.58
C ASP A 268 -5.01 7.93 -1.80
N VAL A 269 -5.90 8.74 -1.22
CA VAL A 269 -7.13 8.21 -0.62
C VAL A 269 -8.02 7.68 -1.74
N GLU A 270 -8.47 6.45 -1.56
CA GLU A 270 -9.27 5.73 -2.54
C GLU A 270 -10.73 5.63 -2.12
N TYR A 271 -11.62 5.74 -3.10
CA TYR A 271 -13.05 5.92 -2.88
C TYR A 271 -13.87 4.94 -3.72
N PHE A 272 -14.88 4.34 -3.10
CA PHE A 272 -16.00 3.74 -3.80
C PHE A 272 -16.89 4.86 -4.35
N ARG A 273 -17.16 4.83 -5.65
CA ARG A 273 -18.02 5.82 -6.33
C ARG A 273 -19.30 5.13 -6.80
N PRO A 274 -20.36 5.06 -5.99
CA PRO A 274 -21.47 4.17 -6.30
C PRO A 274 -22.28 4.59 -7.54
N ASP A 275 -22.32 5.88 -7.90
CA ASP A 275 -22.97 6.32 -9.15
C ASP A 275 -22.20 5.82 -10.41
N ASP A 276 -20.87 5.75 -10.32
CA ASP A 276 -20.00 5.32 -11.42
C ASP A 276 -19.85 3.79 -11.45
N ALA A 277 -19.49 3.20 -10.32
CA ALA A 277 -19.19 1.78 -10.18
C ALA A 277 -20.45 0.92 -10.00
N GLY A 278 -21.56 1.47 -9.51
CA GLY A 278 -22.76 0.70 -9.18
C GLY A 278 -22.57 -0.13 -7.91
N ASN A 279 -21.91 -1.28 -8.01
CA ASN A 279 -21.73 -2.23 -6.92
C ASN A 279 -20.24 -2.52 -6.66
N ILE A 280 -19.92 -2.96 -5.45
CA ILE A 280 -18.56 -3.34 -5.05
C ILE A 280 -18.49 -4.76 -4.50
N LEU A 281 -17.52 -5.55 -4.97
CA LEU A 281 -17.29 -6.93 -4.55
C LEU A 281 -15.92 -7.07 -3.87
N TYR A 282 -15.91 -7.64 -2.67
CA TYR A 282 -14.71 -8.01 -1.93
C TYR A 282 -14.50 -9.52 -2.00
N VAL A 283 -13.41 -9.97 -2.61
CA VAL A 283 -13.07 -11.40 -2.71
C VAL A 283 -11.82 -11.69 -1.90
N GLY A 284 -11.83 -12.71 -1.03
CA GLY A 284 -10.72 -12.98 -0.13
C GLY A 284 -10.90 -14.23 0.73
N ALA A 285 -9.82 -14.88 1.13
CA ALA A 285 -9.88 -16.02 2.04
C ALA A 285 -10.35 -15.64 3.47
N GLY A 286 -10.57 -16.62 4.33
CA GLY A 286 -10.85 -16.40 5.75
C GLY A 286 -9.79 -15.53 6.42
N GLY A 287 -10.22 -14.61 7.30
CA GLY A 287 -9.32 -13.70 8.03
C GLY A 287 -8.63 -12.62 7.19
N SER A 288 -8.95 -12.49 5.90
CA SER A 288 -8.37 -11.45 5.03
C SER A 288 -8.90 -10.03 5.28
N GLY A 289 -10.01 -9.89 6.01
CA GLY A 289 -10.62 -8.59 6.35
C GLY A 289 -11.90 -8.24 5.56
N LYS A 290 -12.54 -9.20 4.87
CA LYS A 290 -13.78 -8.98 4.08
C LYS A 290 -14.92 -8.32 4.88
N THR A 291 -15.30 -8.91 6.00
CA THR A 291 -16.36 -8.36 6.86
C THR A 291 -15.99 -6.99 7.40
N THR A 292 -14.70 -6.79 7.76
CA THR A 292 -14.16 -5.48 8.16
C THR A 292 -14.29 -4.46 7.03
N ALA A 293 -14.07 -4.84 5.78
CA ALA A 293 -14.25 -3.96 4.62
C ALA A 293 -15.71 -3.47 4.49
N LEU A 294 -16.70 -4.37 4.65
CA LEU A 294 -18.12 -3.99 4.65
C LEU A 294 -18.46 -3.03 5.79
N ARG A 295 -17.97 -3.32 7.00
CA ARG A 295 -18.16 -2.44 8.17
C ARG A 295 -17.55 -1.06 7.94
N SER A 296 -16.30 -1.01 7.48
CA SER A 296 -15.62 0.25 7.16
C SER A 296 -16.38 1.05 6.11
N LEU A 297 -16.90 0.40 5.07
CA LEU A 297 -17.71 1.06 4.04
C LEU A 297 -19.02 1.62 4.62
N ALA A 298 -19.70 0.87 5.49
CA ALA A 298 -20.93 1.32 6.16
C ALA A 298 -20.66 2.51 7.10
N ILE A 299 -19.58 2.45 7.87
CA ILE A 299 -19.15 3.55 8.75
C ILE A 299 -18.79 4.76 7.89
N ALA A 300 -18.04 4.59 6.81
CA ALA A 300 -17.68 5.67 5.89
C ALA A 300 -18.93 6.33 5.26
N ALA A 301 -19.93 5.53 4.89
CA ALA A 301 -21.21 6.01 4.39
C ALA A 301 -21.98 6.84 5.43
N SER A 302 -21.76 6.58 6.72
CA SER A 302 -22.37 7.30 7.85
C SER A 302 -21.73 8.69 8.09
N ILE A 303 -20.53 8.93 7.56
CA ILE A 303 -19.77 10.18 7.74
C ILE A 303 -19.86 11.06 6.47
N THR A 304 -21.04 11.21 5.87
CA THR A 304 -21.23 11.89 4.56
C THR A 304 -22.01 13.22 4.63
N PRO A 305 -21.53 14.24 5.39
CA PRO A 305 -22.36 15.41 5.74
C PRO A 305 -22.61 16.39 4.58
N ARG A 306 -21.87 16.33 3.47
CA ARG A 306 -21.98 17.30 2.35
C ARG A 306 -22.87 16.82 1.20
N SER A 307 -23.63 15.76 1.42
CA SER A 307 -24.50 15.13 0.42
C SER A 307 -25.76 14.55 1.06
N GLY A 308 -26.66 14.00 0.25
CA GLY A 308 -27.88 13.38 0.77
C GLY A 308 -27.59 12.13 1.63
N PRO A 309 -28.56 11.70 2.45
CA PRO A 309 -28.38 10.61 3.42
C PRO A 309 -28.07 9.27 2.76
N VAL A 310 -27.42 8.36 3.49
CA VAL A 310 -27.16 6.98 3.04
C VAL A 310 -27.78 5.99 4.01
N HIS A 311 -28.80 5.27 3.57
CA HIS A 311 -29.42 4.19 4.31
C HIS A 311 -28.65 2.89 4.09
N VAL A 312 -28.27 2.22 5.17
CA VAL A 312 -27.53 0.96 5.15
C VAL A 312 -28.43 -0.18 5.63
N TYR A 313 -28.44 -1.27 4.88
CA TYR A 313 -29.08 -2.54 5.26
C TYR A 313 -28.07 -3.66 5.10
N GLY A 314 -28.13 -4.71 5.93
CA GLY A 314 -27.18 -5.81 5.88
C GLY A 314 -27.84 -7.18 5.85
N LEU A 315 -27.22 -8.10 5.13
CA LEU A 315 -27.47 -9.54 5.11
C LEU A 315 -26.18 -10.23 5.56
N ASP A 316 -26.22 -10.91 6.71
CA ASP A 316 -25.05 -11.53 7.34
C ASP A 316 -25.15 -13.07 7.28
N PHE A 317 -24.41 -13.65 6.34
CA PHE A 317 -24.23 -15.09 6.17
C PHE A 317 -22.84 -15.56 6.63
N ALA A 318 -22.04 -14.70 7.28
CA ALA A 318 -20.61 -14.92 7.57
C ALA A 318 -20.28 -15.00 9.07
N GLY A 319 -21.30 -15.10 9.94
CA GLY A 319 -21.10 -15.35 11.37
C GLY A 319 -21.35 -14.15 12.29
N GLY A 320 -22.24 -13.24 11.91
CA GLY A 320 -22.75 -12.19 12.80
C GLY A 320 -21.85 -10.95 12.90
N GLY A 321 -20.88 -10.85 12.01
CA GLY A 321 -19.92 -9.76 12.02
C GLY A 321 -20.52 -8.38 11.73
N LEU A 322 -21.66 -8.26 11.06
CA LEU A 322 -22.26 -6.96 10.75
C LEU A 322 -23.10 -6.38 11.89
N SER A 323 -23.45 -7.18 12.90
CA SER A 323 -24.42 -6.84 13.96
C SER A 323 -24.10 -5.54 14.72
N PHE A 324 -22.84 -5.24 15.00
CA PHE A 324 -22.48 -4.02 15.74
C PHE A 324 -22.64 -2.73 14.93
N LEU A 325 -23.04 -2.79 13.65
CA LEU A 325 -23.41 -1.61 12.88
C LEU A 325 -24.82 -1.11 13.25
N GLU A 326 -25.67 -1.95 13.84
CA GLU A 326 -27.06 -1.61 14.20
C GLU A 326 -27.25 -0.32 15.02
N PRO A 327 -26.34 0.07 15.94
CA PRO A 327 -26.46 1.33 16.66
C PRO A 327 -26.38 2.57 15.76
N LEU A 328 -25.78 2.50 14.57
CA LEU A 328 -25.60 3.66 13.69
C LEU A 328 -26.96 4.18 13.21
N PRO A 329 -27.19 5.51 13.23
CA PRO A 329 -28.51 6.09 12.96
C PRO A 329 -28.98 5.93 11.51
N ASN A 330 -28.07 5.66 10.58
CA ASN A 330 -28.32 5.46 9.17
C ASN A 330 -28.40 3.97 8.78
N VAL A 331 -28.29 3.05 9.74
CA VAL A 331 -28.50 1.61 9.55
C VAL A 331 -29.96 1.27 9.86
N GLY A 332 -30.63 0.61 8.93
CA GLY A 332 -32.05 0.22 9.08
C GLY A 332 -32.22 -1.13 9.75
N SER A 333 -31.52 -2.15 9.28
CA SER A 333 -31.51 -3.50 9.85
C SER A 333 -30.31 -4.30 9.35
N ILE A 334 -29.71 -5.07 10.25
CA ILE A 334 -28.81 -6.17 9.90
C ILE A 334 -29.61 -7.46 10.11
N VAL A 335 -29.70 -8.27 9.06
CA VAL A 335 -30.49 -9.50 9.06
C VAL A 335 -29.54 -10.67 8.93
N THR A 336 -29.63 -11.61 9.86
CA THR A 336 -28.85 -12.84 9.85
C THR A 336 -29.41 -13.83 8.84
N GLY A 337 -28.55 -14.66 8.24
CA GLY A 337 -28.94 -15.58 7.17
C GLY A 337 -29.92 -16.69 7.58
N ASP A 338 -30.02 -16.98 8.88
CA ASP A 338 -30.98 -17.91 9.48
C ASP A 338 -32.41 -17.33 9.56
N ASP A 339 -32.57 -16.01 9.62
CA ASP A 339 -33.88 -15.35 9.59
C ASP A 339 -34.40 -15.21 8.16
N ARG A 340 -34.82 -16.34 7.59
CA ARG A 340 -35.34 -16.42 6.22
C ARG A 340 -36.46 -15.41 5.95
N GLU A 341 -37.35 -15.19 6.92
CA GLU A 341 -38.46 -14.25 6.75
C GLU A 341 -37.94 -12.82 6.53
N ARG A 342 -37.03 -12.35 7.39
CA ARG A 342 -36.46 -11.00 7.26
C ARG A 342 -35.56 -10.88 6.04
N VAL A 343 -34.84 -11.93 5.63
CA VAL A 343 -34.05 -11.94 4.39
C VAL A 343 -34.97 -11.69 3.19
N GLU A 344 -36.07 -12.45 3.09
CA GLU A 344 -37.06 -12.28 2.04
C GLU A 344 -37.73 -10.89 2.07
N ARG A 345 -38.00 -10.34 3.27
CA ARG A 345 -38.57 -9.00 3.41
C ARG A 345 -37.61 -7.90 3.01
N LEU A 346 -36.32 -8.01 3.35
CA LEU A 346 -35.32 -7.01 3.02
C LEU A 346 -35.09 -6.94 1.50
N ILE A 347 -34.93 -8.08 0.84
CA ILE A 347 -34.77 -8.12 -0.63
C ILE A 347 -36.04 -7.57 -1.31
N ARG A 348 -37.24 -7.99 -0.87
CA ARG A 348 -38.50 -7.43 -1.40
C ARG A 348 -38.61 -5.92 -1.18
N TYR A 349 -38.22 -5.42 -0.02
CA TYR A 349 -38.18 -3.99 0.27
C TYR A 349 -37.24 -3.25 -0.69
N ALA A 350 -36.02 -3.76 -0.88
CA ALA A 350 -35.05 -3.17 -1.80
C ALA A 350 -35.56 -3.19 -3.26
N THR A 351 -36.16 -4.30 -3.71
CA THR A 351 -36.78 -4.39 -5.04
C THR A 351 -37.92 -3.39 -5.19
N ALA A 352 -38.81 -3.25 -4.21
CA ALA A 352 -39.91 -2.28 -4.25
C ALA A 352 -39.39 -0.83 -4.30
N VAL A 353 -38.30 -0.53 -3.59
CA VAL A 353 -37.62 0.78 -3.70
C VAL A 353 -37.08 1.01 -5.11
N VAL A 354 -36.49 0.00 -5.75
CA VAL A 354 -36.01 0.11 -7.13
C VAL A 354 -37.15 0.36 -8.11
N GLU A 355 -38.25 -0.39 -8.00
CA GLU A 355 -39.42 -0.25 -8.88
C GLU A 355 -40.05 1.15 -8.74
N GLU A 356 -40.28 1.59 -7.50
CA GLU A 356 -40.85 2.91 -7.18
C GLU A 356 -39.97 4.05 -7.70
N ARG A 357 -38.64 3.97 -7.47
CA ARG A 357 -37.69 4.98 -7.93
C ARG A 357 -37.51 4.98 -9.42
N SER A 358 -37.56 3.83 -10.09
CA SER A 358 -37.42 3.75 -11.56
C SER A 358 -38.47 4.60 -12.25
N VAL A 359 -39.73 4.55 -11.78
CA VAL A 359 -40.82 5.38 -12.29
C VAL A 359 -40.55 6.86 -12.01
N ARG A 360 -40.19 7.22 -10.76
CA ARG A 360 -39.93 8.62 -10.38
C ARG A 360 -38.73 9.24 -11.11
N TYR A 361 -37.64 8.50 -11.26
CA TYR A 361 -36.40 8.99 -11.83
C TYR A 361 -36.54 9.15 -13.33
N SER A 362 -37.20 8.20 -14.00
CA SER A 362 -37.58 8.31 -15.40
C SER A 362 -38.47 9.54 -15.65
N ALA A 363 -39.48 9.79 -14.81
CA ALA A 363 -40.33 10.98 -14.92
C ALA A 363 -39.55 12.30 -14.76
N ALA A 364 -38.51 12.31 -13.92
CA ALA A 364 -37.59 13.44 -13.74
C ALA A 364 -36.45 13.50 -14.79
N ARG A 365 -36.38 12.53 -15.70
CA ARG A 365 -35.28 12.33 -16.68
C ARG A 365 -33.90 12.24 -16.02
N ALA A 366 -33.84 11.60 -14.86
CA ALA A 366 -32.60 11.36 -14.13
C ALA A 366 -32.07 9.94 -14.38
N SER A 367 -30.78 9.83 -14.63
CA SER A 367 -30.05 8.58 -14.86
C SER A 367 -29.30 8.05 -13.63
N THR A 368 -29.18 8.88 -12.58
CA THR A 368 -28.53 8.56 -11.31
C THR A 368 -29.27 9.22 -10.15
N LEU A 369 -29.00 8.77 -8.91
CA LEU A 369 -29.49 9.42 -7.70
C LEU A 369 -29.04 10.89 -7.60
N THR A 370 -27.76 11.16 -7.88
CA THR A 370 -27.23 12.52 -7.83
C THR A 370 -27.94 13.45 -8.81
N GLU A 371 -28.22 12.96 -10.02
CA GLU A 371 -29.01 13.70 -11.00
C GLU A 371 -30.46 13.89 -10.55
N TYR A 372 -31.09 12.86 -9.99
CA TYR A 372 -32.47 12.94 -9.49
C TYR A 372 -32.61 13.97 -8.38
N ARG A 373 -31.71 13.95 -7.39
CA ARG A 373 -31.69 14.93 -6.29
C ARG A 373 -31.65 16.37 -6.81
N ARG A 374 -30.87 16.61 -7.87
CA ARG A 374 -30.72 17.92 -8.52
C ARG A 374 -31.96 18.29 -9.35
N LEU A 375 -32.38 17.43 -10.27
CA LEU A 375 -33.46 17.71 -11.24
C LEU A 375 -34.84 17.79 -10.56
N ALA A 376 -35.11 16.92 -9.59
CA ALA A 376 -36.39 16.87 -8.89
C ALA A 376 -36.45 17.78 -7.65
N GLY A 377 -35.35 18.49 -7.32
CA GLY A 377 -35.27 19.33 -6.11
C GLY A 377 -35.43 18.53 -4.81
N ARG A 378 -34.94 17.28 -4.78
CA ARG A 378 -35.04 16.36 -3.64
C ARG A 378 -33.67 16.02 -3.06
N PRO A 379 -32.95 16.97 -2.42
CA PRO A 379 -31.58 16.74 -1.94
C PRO A 379 -31.48 15.64 -0.87
N ASN A 380 -32.58 15.34 -0.17
CA ASN A 380 -32.64 14.37 0.93
C ASN A 380 -33.06 12.96 0.50
N GLU A 381 -33.25 12.67 -0.80
CA GLU A 381 -33.52 11.31 -1.25
C GLU A 381 -32.34 10.40 -0.86
N PRO A 382 -32.54 9.34 -0.06
CA PRO A 382 -31.43 8.57 0.48
C PRO A 382 -30.80 7.63 -0.55
N ARG A 383 -29.48 7.49 -0.53
CA ARG A 383 -28.79 6.37 -1.17
C ARG A 383 -29.07 5.11 -0.36
N LEU A 384 -29.32 3.97 -0.99
CA LEU A 384 -29.45 2.68 -0.30
C LEU A 384 -28.20 1.84 -0.57
N LEU A 385 -27.50 1.46 0.49
CA LEU A 385 -26.37 0.53 0.45
C LEU A 385 -26.76 -0.78 1.14
N LEU A 386 -26.86 -1.86 0.36
CA LEU A 386 -27.10 -3.21 0.85
C LEU A 386 -25.77 -3.95 1.02
N LEU A 387 -25.43 -4.32 2.24
CA LEU A 387 -24.28 -5.16 2.56
C LEU A 387 -24.69 -6.63 2.48
N MET A 388 -23.91 -7.45 1.79
CA MET A 388 -24.09 -8.90 1.71
C MET A 388 -22.78 -9.57 2.13
N ASP A 389 -22.70 -10.03 3.38
CA ASP A 389 -21.53 -10.76 3.86
C ASP A 389 -21.72 -12.26 3.71
N GLY A 390 -20.88 -12.93 2.92
CA GLY A 390 -20.93 -14.38 2.69
C GLY A 390 -21.84 -14.79 1.51
N PHE A 391 -21.57 -14.28 0.30
CA PHE A 391 -22.38 -14.61 -0.88
C PHE A 391 -22.46 -16.12 -1.18
N GLY A 392 -21.41 -16.89 -0.90
CA GLY A 392 -21.39 -18.33 -1.13
C GLY A 392 -22.50 -19.06 -0.37
N ALA A 393 -22.68 -18.73 0.92
CA ALA A 393 -23.73 -19.30 1.77
C ALA A 393 -25.13 -18.82 1.37
N PHE A 394 -25.28 -17.53 1.01
CA PHE A 394 -26.54 -17.03 0.43
C PHE A 394 -26.94 -17.81 -0.83
N ARG A 395 -25.99 -18.02 -1.75
CA ARG A 395 -26.25 -18.75 -2.99
C ARG A 395 -26.66 -20.20 -2.71
N GLU A 396 -25.93 -20.90 -1.86
CA GLU A 396 -26.25 -22.28 -1.48
C GLU A 396 -27.67 -22.42 -0.93
N GLN A 397 -28.12 -21.46 -0.12
CA GLN A 397 -29.43 -21.51 0.50
C GLN A 397 -30.58 -21.07 -0.42
N TYR A 398 -30.36 -20.10 -1.32
CA TYR A 398 -31.44 -19.41 -2.04
C TYR A 398 -31.45 -19.56 -3.56
N GLU A 399 -30.38 -20.03 -4.20
CA GLU A 399 -30.30 -20.16 -5.67
C GLU A 399 -31.36 -21.12 -6.22
N MET A 400 -31.55 -22.26 -5.56
CA MET A 400 -32.54 -23.28 -5.93
C MET A 400 -33.83 -23.18 -5.11
N ALA A 401 -33.96 -22.17 -4.25
CA ALA A 401 -35.12 -22.03 -3.39
C ALA A 401 -36.36 -21.57 -4.18
N VAL A 402 -37.51 -22.16 -3.86
CA VAL A 402 -38.81 -21.71 -4.36
C VAL A 402 -39.08 -20.30 -3.83
N GLY A 403 -39.56 -19.40 -4.70
CA GLY A 403 -39.89 -18.01 -4.37
C GLY A 403 -39.11 -16.95 -5.15
N GLY A 404 -38.15 -17.35 -6.00
CA GLY A 404 -37.48 -16.45 -6.94
C GLY A 404 -36.64 -15.36 -6.28
N LEU A 405 -36.27 -15.52 -5.01
CA LEU A 405 -35.52 -14.53 -4.23
C LEU A 405 -34.15 -14.24 -4.85
N PHE A 406 -33.45 -15.28 -5.31
CA PHE A 406 -32.18 -15.14 -6.00
C PHE A 406 -32.31 -14.36 -7.31
N THR A 407 -33.40 -14.58 -8.06
CA THR A 407 -33.73 -13.80 -9.26
C THR A 407 -34.02 -12.34 -8.91
N ALA A 408 -34.76 -12.08 -7.84
CA ALA A 408 -35.04 -10.72 -7.35
C ALA A 408 -33.74 -10.00 -6.94
N PHE A 409 -32.83 -10.69 -6.24
CA PHE A 409 -31.51 -10.16 -5.90
C PHE A 409 -30.66 -9.89 -7.15
N THR A 410 -30.66 -10.78 -8.14
CA THR A 410 -29.92 -10.57 -9.39
C THR A 410 -30.44 -9.36 -10.17
N ARG A 411 -31.77 -9.16 -10.21
CA ARG A 411 -32.37 -7.95 -10.79
C ARG A 411 -31.99 -6.69 -10.00
N LEU A 412 -32.00 -6.76 -8.67
CA LEU A 412 -31.58 -5.67 -7.80
C LEU A 412 -30.16 -5.18 -8.13
N LEU A 413 -29.22 -6.11 -8.41
CA LEU A 413 -27.84 -5.77 -8.78
C LEU A 413 -27.76 -4.96 -10.09
N VAL A 414 -28.61 -5.27 -11.06
CA VAL A 414 -28.60 -4.64 -12.39
C VAL A 414 -29.39 -3.33 -12.40
N ASP A 415 -30.61 -3.36 -11.88
CA ASP A 415 -31.57 -2.25 -11.97
C ASP A 415 -31.33 -1.19 -10.88
N GLY A 416 -30.72 -1.59 -9.74
CA GLY A 416 -30.54 -0.72 -8.59
C GLY A 416 -29.61 0.48 -8.83
N ARG A 417 -28.58 0.30 -9.67
CA ARG A 417 -27.55 1.33 -9.92
C ARG A 417 -28.16 2.65 -10.36
N ALA A 418 -29.08 2.63 -11.32
CA ALA A 418 -29.68 3.83 -11.91
C ALA A 418 -30.51 4.65 -10.89
N VAL A 419 -30.97 3.99 -9.83
CA VAL A 419 -31.91 4.54 -8.84
C VAL A 419 -31.30 4.73 -7.45
N GLY A 420 -29.97 4.65 -7.34
CA GLY A 420 -29.27 4.88 -6.08
C GLY A 420 -29.36 3.74 -5.07
N VAL A 421 -29.55 2.51 -5.56
CA VAL A 421 -29.54 1.28 -4.75
C VAL A 421 -28.31 0.46 -5.15
N HIS A 422 -27.40 0.25 -4.20
CA HIS A 422 -26.08 -0.31 -4.43
C HIS A 422 -25.83 -1.49 -3.52
N VAL A 423 -25.08 -2.48 -4.00
CA VAL A 423 -24.72 -3.67 -3.23
C VAL A 423 -23.21 -3.69 -2.98
N ALA A 424 -22.83 -3.90 -1.72
CA ALA A 424 -21.47 -4.24 -1.32
C ALA A 424 -21.45 -5.69 -0.85
N MET A 425 -20.72 -6.55 -1.55
CA MET A 425 -20.81 -8.00 -1.38
C MET A 425 -19.45 -8.61 -1.05
N THR A 426 -19.41 -9.67 -0.24
CA THR A 426 -18.20 -10.46 0.01
C THR A 426 -18.32 -11.88 -0.53
N ALA A 427 -17.20 -12.44 -0.99
CA ALA A 427 -17.08 -13.84 -1.38
C ALA A 427 -15.74 -14.42 -0.92
N ASP A 428 -15.73 -15.69 -0.51
CA ASP A 428 -14.51 -16.35 -0.03
C ASP A 428 -13.56 -16.74 -1.16
N ARG A 429 -14.12 -17.09 -2.32
CA ARG A 429 -13.37 -17.59 -3.49
C ARG A 429 -13.90 -16.96 -4.77
N PRO A 430 -13.06 -16.74 -5.79
CA PRO A 430 -13.50 -16.25 -7.10
C PRO A 430 -14.56 -17.15 -7.73
N SER A 431 -14.35 -18.47 -7.68
CA SER A 431 -15.28 -19.49 -8.21
C SER A 431 -16.63 -19.55 -7.49
N GLY A 432 -16.73 -18.94 -6.30
CA GLY A 432 -18.00 -18.80 -5.57
C GLY A 432 -18.95 -17.79 -6.19
N VAL A 433 -18.48 -16.94 -7.11
CA VAL A 433 -19.28 -15.89 -7.75
C VAL A 433 -19.48 -16.24 -9.24
N PRO A 434 -20.70 -16.54 -9.69
CA PRO A 434 -21.00 -16.75 -11.11
C PRO A 434 -20.60 -15.53 -11.96
N THR A 435 -20.16 -15.77 -13.19
CA THR A 435 -19.74 -14.70 -14.12
C THR A 435 -20.83 -13.66 -14.38
N SER A 436 -22.10 -14.09 -14.42
CA SER A 436 -23.27 -13.21 -14.55
C SER A 436 -23.41 -12.24 -13.37
N ILE A 437 -23.10 -12.68 -12.16
CA ILE A 437 -23.14 -11.85 -10.96
C ILE A 437 -21.89 -10.99 -10.90
N ALA A 438 -20.71 -11.55 -11.17
CA ALA A 438 -19.46 -10.80 -11.20
C ALA A 438 -19.49 -9.61 -12.17
N ALA A 439 -20.18 -9.74 -13.31
CA ALA A 439 -20.38 -8.66 -14.28
C ALA A 439 -21.19 -7.47 -13.73
N ALA A 440 -21.99 -7.67 -12.69
CA ALA A 440 -22.73 -6.60 -12.02
C ALA A 440 -21.89 -5.85 -10.97
N PHE A 441 -20.64 -6.24 -10.76
CA PHE A 441 -19.68 -5.57 -9.86
C PHE A 441 -18.49 -5.02 -10.63
N PRO A 442 -18.62 -3.83 -11.26
CA PRO A 442 -17.51 -3.16 -11.92
C PRO A 442 -16.32 -2.86 -11.01
N GLN A 443 -16.53 -2.66 -9.71
CA GLN A 443 -15.45 -2.44 -8.75
C GLN A 443 -15.20 -3.72 -7.94
N ARG A 444 -14.02 -4.32 -8.12
CA ARG A 444 -13.64 -5.57 -7.45
C ARG A 444 -12.38 -5.37 -6.65
N VAL A 445 -12.48 -5.62 -5.35
CA VAL A 445 -11.39 -5.52 -4.38
C VAL A 445 -10.97 -6.95 -3.99
N VAL A 446 -9.76 -7.32 -4.39
CA VAL A 446 -9.17 -8.63 -4.14
C VAL A 446 -8.31 -8.53 -2.88
N LEU A 447 -8.76 -9.16 -1.80
CA LEU A 447 -7.96 -9.36 -0.60
C LEU A 447 -7.15 -10.65 -0.72
N ARG A 448 -6.31 -10.92 0.28
CA ARG A 448 -5.48 -12.14 0.36
C ARG A 448 -6.31 -13.40 0.08
N GLN A 449 -5.88 -14.20 -0.91
CA GLN A 449 -6.45 -15.49 -1.29
C GLN A 449 -5.75 -16.65 -0.59
N SER A 450 -6.36 -17.84 -0.63
CA SER A 450 -5.81 -19.09 -0.08
C SER A 450 -4.79 -19.74 -0.99
N ASP A 451 -4.89 -19.52 -2.30
CA ASP A 451 -4.06 -20.13 -3.34
C ASP A 451 -3.64 -19.08 -4.37
N GLU A 452 -2.55 -19.36 -5.10
CA GLU A 452 -2.02 -18.44 -6.12
C GLU A 452 -2.88 -18.38 -7.39
N GLU A 453 -3.57 -19.47 -7.74
CA GLU A 453 -4.40 -19.57 -8.94
C GLU A 453 -5.60 -18.62 -8.89
N ALA A 454 -6.15 -18.40 -7.69
CA ALA A 454 -7.24 -17.46 -7.46
C ALA A 454 -6.90 -16.03 -7.90
N TYR A 455 -5.66 -15.57 -7.73
CA TYR A 455 -5.23 -14.25 -8.21
C TYR A 455 -5.26 -14.18 -9.74
N SER A 456 -4.83 -15.24 -10.42
CA SER A 456 -4.83 -15.31 -11.88
C SER A 456 -6.27 -15.31 -12.44
N MET A 457 -7.19 -16.03 -11.79
CA MET A 457 -8.62 -16.00 -12.16
C MET A 457 -9.25 -14.62 -12.04
N LEU A 458 -8.78 -13.82 -11.08
CA LEU A 458 -9.22 -12.44 -10.86
C LEU A 458 -8.46 -11.42 -11.72
N ALA A 459 -7.55 -11.88 -12.58
CA ALA A 459 -6.71 -11.04 -13.44
C ALA A 459 -5.84 -10.04 -12.66
N VAL A 460 -5.35 -10.44 -11.47
CA VAL A 460 -4.45 -9.61 -10.65
C VAL A 460 -3.11 -10.31 -10.38
N PRO A 461 -2.02 -9.56 -10.16
CA PRO A 461 -0.71 -10.15 -9.87
C PRO A 461 -0.71 -11.02 -8.60
N LYS A 462 -0.06 -12.18 -8.68
CA LYS A 462 -0.07 -13.18 -7.60
C LYS A 462 0.91 -12.92 -6.46
N ASP A 463 1.85 -12.01 -6.66
CA ASP A 463 3.01 -11.80 -5.78
C ASP A 463 2.99 -10.46 -5.04
N VAL A 464 1.87 -9.73 -5.14
CA VAL A 464 1.64 -8.49 -4.38
C VAL A 464 1.12 -8.81 -2.97
N LEU A 465 0.16 -9.73 -2.86
CA LEU A 465 -0.42 -10.16 -1.60
C LEU A 465 0.18 -11.49 -1.15
N SER A 466 0.56 -11.59 0.13
CA SER A 466 1.17 -12.79 0.71
C SER A 466 0.43 -13.26 1.97
N PRO A 467 0.72 -14.47 2.49
CA PRO A 467 0.24 -14.92 3.80
C PRO A 467 0.54 -13.94 4.94
N LEU A 468 1.64 -13.18 4.84
CA LEU A 468 2.08 -12.20 5.84
C LEU A 468 1.43 -10.82 5.66
N SER A 469 0.73 -10.56 4.55
CA SER A 469 0.04 -9.28 4.34
C SER A 469 -1.00 -9.05 5.46
N PRO A 470 -1.08 -7.81 5.99
CA PRO A 470 -2.02 -7.50 7.06
C PRO A 470 -3.48 -7.63 6.59
N PRO A 471 -4.44 -7.89 7.50
CA PRO A 471 -5.85 -7.84 7.16
C PRO A 471 -6.25 -6.49 6.53
N GLY A 472 -7.12 -6.53 5.52
CA GLY A 472 -7.52 -5.36 4.76
C GLY A 472 -6.53 -4.93 3.66
N ARG A 473 -5.36 -5.58 3.55
CA ARG A 473 -4.50 -5.43 2.38
C ARG A 473 -5.16 -6.08 1.16
N ALA A 474 -5.22 -5.33 0.08
CA ALA A 474 -5.98 -5.68 -1.11
C ALA A 474 -5.35 -5.13 -2.39
N MET A 475 -5.95 -5.46 -3.53
CA MET A 475 -5.74 -4.84 -4.82
C MET A 475 -7.08 -4.60 -5.50
N GLN A 476 -7.14 -3.65 -6.44
CA GLN A 476 -8.31 -3.51 -7.31
C GLN A 476 -8.06 -4.22 -8.64
N VAL A 477 -9.07 -4.90 -9.19
CA VAL A 477 -8.90 -5.61 -10.47
C VAL A 477 -8.73 -4.61 -11.62
N GLU A 478 -9.46 -3.51 -11.56
CA GLU A 478 -9.53 -2.48 -12.60
C GLU A 478 -8.29 -1.59 -12.60
N ARG A 479 -7.62 -1.51 -11.45
CA ARG A 479 -6.33 -0.85 -11.24
C ARG A 479 -5.52 -1.74 -10.30
N PRO A 480 -4.63 -2.62 -10.81
CA PRO A 480 -3.90 -3.61 -10.01
C PRO A 480 -2.77 -2.97 -9.19
N GLN A 481 -3.12 -1.93 -8.44
CA GLN A 481 -2.34 -1.22 -7.45
C GLN A 481 -2.68 -1.77 -6.08
N GLU A 482 -1.70 -1.73 -5.18
CA GLU A 482 -1.88 -2.16 -3.80
C GLU A 482 -2.75 -1.15 -3.05
N LEU A 483 -3.70 -1.66 -2.27
CA LEU A 483 -4.68 -0.89 -1.49
C LEU A 483 -4.65 -1.39 -0.06
N GLN A 484 -4.55 -0.50 0.92
CA GLN A 484 -4.88 -0.82 2.31
C GLN A 484 -6.25 -0.25 2.63
N LEU A 485 -7.21 -1.12 2.93
CA LEU A 485 -8.52 -0.71 3.40
C LEU A 485 -8.40 -0.06 4.79
N ALA A 486 -9.12 1.06 4.95
CA ALA A 486 -9.20 1.77 6.21
C ALA A 486 -10.17 1.09 7.17
N ILE A 487 -9.99 1.36 8.45
CA ILE A 487 -10.87 0.91 9.52
C ILE A 487 -11.23 2.06 10.46
N LEU A 488 -12.27 1.89 11.27
CA LEU A 488 -12.54 2.84 12.33
C LEU A 488 -11.52 2.65 13.45
N GLY A 489 -10.72 3.69 13.72
CA GLY A 489 -9.65 3.64 14.71
C GLY A 489 -8.31 3.18 14.15
N ASP A 490 -7.40 2.84 15.06
CA ASP A 490 -6.03 2.40 14.74
C ASP A 490 -5.84 0.89 15.09
N ASP A 491 -6.89 0.19 15.53
CA ASP A 491 -6.87 -1.22 15.96
C ASP A 491 -7.93 -2.06 15.23
N VAL A 492 -7.51 -3.20 14.69
CA VAL A 492 -8.35 -4.18 13.98
C VAL A 492 -9.18 -5.07 14.92
N ALA A 493 -8.96 -4.99 16.24
CA ALA A 493 -9.69 -5.76 17.23
C ALA A 493 -11.19 -5.45 17.20
N THR A 494 -12.01 -6.49 17.02
CA THR A 494 -13.47 -6.37 16.90
C THR A 494 -14.13 -5.64 18.08
N ALA A 495 -13.66 -5.88 19.31
CA ALA A 495 -14.23 -5.26 20.50
C ALA A 495 -14.00 -3.74 20.55
N GLU A 496 -12.79 -3.28 20.19
CA GLU A 496 -12.50 -1.85 20.10
C GLU A 496 -13.30 -1.19 18.98
N GLN A 497 -13.41 -1.83 17.81
CA GLN A 497 -14.24 -1.33 16.71
C GLN A 497 -15.71 -1.19 17.12
N ALA A 498 -16.28 -2.18 17.80
CA ALA A 498 -17.66 -2.13 18.28
C ALA A 498 -17.88 -0.97 19.26
N ARG A 499 -16.98 -0.78 20.23
CA ARG A 499 -17.02 0.35 21.18
C ARG A 499 -16.98 1.70 20.46
N MET A 500 -16.09 1.85 19.48
CA MET A 500 -15.98 3.07 18.70
C MET A 500 -17.23 3.34 17.85
N VAL A 501 -17.88 2.30 17.31
CA VAL A 501 -19.16 2.45 16.58
C VAL A 501 -20.27 2.91 17.51
N GLU A 502 -20.36 2.38 18.74
CA GLU A 502 -21.34 2.86 19.73
C GLU A 502 -21.13 4.32 20.13
N GLU A 503 -19.88 4.73 20.34
CA GLU A 503 -19.52 6.12 20.62
C GLU A 503 -19.88 7.05 19.46
N MET A 504 -19.59 6.61 18.23
CA MET A 504 -19.95 7.33 17.01
C MET A 504 -21.47 7.44 16.84
N ALA A 505 -22.21 6.37 17.10
CA ALA A 505 -23.67 6.36 17.03
C ALA A 505 -24.27 7.41 17.96
N LYS A 506 -23.83 7.47 19.22
CA LYS A 506 -24.26 8.49 20.21
C LYS A 506 -23.95 9.92 19.74
N ALA A 507 -22.78 10.13 19.13
CA ALA A 507 -22.43 11.44 18.58
C ALA A 507 -23.32 11.84 17.39
N PHE A 508 -23.70 10.89 16.53
CA PHE A 508 -24.51 11.14 15.34
C PHE A 508 -26.01 11.24 15.57
N GLU A 509 -26.53 10.69 16.68
CA GLU A 509 -27.95 10.84 17.06
C GLU A 509 -28.39 12.32 17.13
N GLN A 510 -27.47 13.22 17.46
CA GLN A 510 -27.75 14.66 17.58
C GLN A 510 -27.90 15.36 16.22
N HIS A 511 -27.47 14.73 15.12
CA HIS A 511 -27.37 15.35 13.80
C HIS A 511 -28.18 14.65 12.69
N HIS A 512 -28.71 13.45 12.93
CA HIS A 512 -29.50 12.71 11.95
C HIS A 512 -31.00 12.97 12.10
N THR A 513 -31.62 13.56 11.09
CA THR A 513 -33.04 13.93 11.09
C THR A 513 -33.99 12.78 10.68
N SER A 514 -33.49 11.70 10.07
CA SER A 514 -34.32 10.57 9.64
C SER A 514 -33.56 9.25 9.71
N ARG A 515 -34.14 8.25 10.39
CA ARG A 515 -33.64 6.87 10.39
C ARG A 515 -34.29 6.05 9.26
N PRO A 516 -33.57 5.10 8.65
CA PRO A 516 -34.17 4.17 7.69
C PRO A 516 -35.28 3.32 8.33
N ALA A 517 -36.24 2.87 7.51
CA ALA A 517 -37.30 2.00 7.99
C ALA A 517 -36.74 0.62 8.39
N PRO A 518 -37.02 0.09 9.59
CA PRO A 518 -36.52 -1.20 10.01
C PRO A 518 -37.26 -2.35 9.30
N ILE A 519 -36.53 -3.42 8.98
CA ILE A 519 -37.10 -4.68 8.49
C ILE A 519 -37.51 -5.52 9.70
N ARG A 520 -38.77 -5.34 10.12
CA ARG A 520 -39.38 -6.07 11.24
C ARG A 520 -39.86 -7.44 10.77
N SER A 521 -39.77 -8.44 11.66
CA SER A 521 -40.45 -9.73 11.50
C SER A 521 -41.96 -9.55 11.52
N LEU A 522 -42.70 -10.50 10.95
CA LEU A 522 -44.15 -10.53 11.09
C LEU A 522 -44.48 -10.69 12.58
N PRO A 523 -45.32 -9.81 13.15
CA PRO A 523 -45.70 -9.96 14.55
C PRO A 523 -46.44 -11.29 14.73
N ALA A 524 -46.06 -12.04 15.76
CA ALA A 524 -46.69 -13.33 16.10
C ALA A 524 -48.19 -13.19 16.41
N MET A 525 -48.63 -11.97 16.76
CA MET A 525 -50.01 -11.62 17.01
C MET A 525 -50.32 -10.29 16.35
N ILE A 526 -51.33 -10.28 15.47
CA ILE A 526 -51.96 -9.06 14.96
C ILE A 526 -53.31 -8.94 15.64
N THR A 527 -53.52 -7.87 16.41
CA THR A 527 -54.81 -7.63 17.06
C THR A 527 -55.82 -7.15 16.02
N ALA A 528 -57.12 -7.46 16.20
CA ALA A 528 -58.16 -6.98 15.29
C ALA A 528 -58.19 -5.44 15.15
N ALA A 529 -57.76 -4.72 16.19
CA ALA A 529 -57.64 -3.25 16.16
C ALA A 529 -56.52 -2.73 15.25
N GLN A 530 -55.52 -3.55 14.90
CA GLN A 530 -54.41 -3.21 14.01
C GLN A 530 -54.74 -3.51 12.54
N LEU A 531 -55.83 -4.21 12.27
CA LEU A 531 -56.28 -4.47 10.90
C LEU A 531 -57.00 -3.23 10.34
N PRO A 532 -56.81 -2.90 9.05
CA PRO A 532 -57.60 -1.86 8.40
C PRO A 532 -59.08 -2.22 8.47
N LYS A 533 -59.99 -1.25 8.60
CA LYS A 533 -61.44 -1.55 8.62
C LYS A 533 -61.96 -2.11 7.30
N ALA A 534 -61.24 -1.86 6.19
CA ALA A 534 -61.55 -2.41 4.87
C ALA A 534 -60.27 -2.52 4.02
N VAL A 535 -60.19 -3.56 3.19
CA VAL A 535 -59.15 -3.76 2.16
C VAL A 535 -59.85 -3.97 0.82
N ALA A 536 -59.48 -3.19 -0.20
CA ALA A 536 -60.10 -3.23 -1.53
C ALA A 536 -61.64 -3.10 -1.53
N GLY A 537 -62.20 -2.33 -0.58
CA GLY A 537 -63.64 -2.07 -0.46
C GLY A 537 -64.42 -3.16 0.27
N LEU A 538 -63.77 -4.21 0.78
CA LEU A 538 -64.37 -5.26 1.59
C LEU A 538 -63.99 -5.08 3.06
N PRO A 539 -64.92 -5.29 4.01
CA PRO A 539 -64.59 -5.27 5.45
C PRO A 539 -63.61 -6.39 5.80
N VAL A 540 -62.66 -6.08 6.68
CA VAL A 540 -61.61 -7.01 7.16
C VAL A 540 -62.09 -7.80 8.37
#